data_AF-A0A5T9L026-F1
#
_entry.id   AF-A0A5T9L026-F1
#
_cell.length_a   1.000
_cell.length_b   1.000
_cell.length_c   1.000
_cell.angle_alpha   90.00
_cell.angle_beta   90.00
_cell.angle_gamma   90.00
#
_symmetry.space_group_name_H-M   'P 1'
#
loop_
_entity.id
_entity.type
_entity.pdbx_description
1 polymer ?
#
loop_
_entity_poly.entity_id
_entity_poly.type
_entity_poly.pdbx_seq_one_letter_code
_entity_poly.pdbx_strand_id
1 'polypeptide(L)' 'MNQETENAIQAQAKRCSDEIRKAMKMKPKPNWNETVPPILKKHHEKIRPLGVTLLEFVGKIGRMNGRFGVES' A
#
# COMPACT_ATOMS: atom_id res chain seq x y z
N MET A 1 9.01 -6.19 -15.95
CA MET A 1 7.57 -6.00 -15.69
C MET A 1 7.00 -5.20 -16.85
N ASN A 2 5.82 -5.53 -17.37
CA ASN A 2 5.25 -4.74 -18.47
C ASN A 2 4.52 -3.51 -17.89
N GLN A 3 4.39 -2.45 -18.69
CA GLN A 3 3.86 -1.17 -18.23
C GLN A 3 2.42 -1.28 -17.70
N GLU A 4 1.61 -2.17 -18.27
CA GLU A 4 0.26 -2.48 -17.77
C GLU A 4 0.29 -3.05 -16.35
N THR A 5 1.22 -3.97 -16.07
CA THR A 5 1.40 -4.56 -14.75
C THR A 5 1.83 -3.50 -13.73
N GLU A 6 2.79 -2.64 -14.09
CA GLU A 6 3.24 -1.54 -13.23
C GLU A 6 2.13 -0.55 -12.91
N ASN A 7 1.32 -0.21 -13.91
CA ASN A 7 0.15 0.66 -13.77
C ASN A 7 -0.88 0.02 -12.83
N ALA A 8 -1.16 -1.27 -12.98
CA ALA A 8 -2.09 -2.00 -12.11
C ALA A 8 -1.61 -2.01 -10.65
N ILE A 9 -0.32 -2.25 -10.41
CA ILE A 9 0.30 -2.23 -9.08
C ILE A 9 0.24 -0.82 -8.48
N GLN A 10 0.54 0.22 -9.26
CA GLN A 10 0.50 1.60 -8.80
C GLN A 10 -0.93 2.06 -8.47
N ALA A 11 -1.91 1.71 -9.31
CA ALA A 11 -3.32 1.97 -9.04
C ALA A 11 -3.76 1.29 -7.74
N GLN A 12 -3.35 0.04 -7.53
CA GLN A 12 -3.66 -0.70 -6.31
C GLN A 12 -2.97 -0.14 -5.07
N ALA A 13 -1.71 0.29 -5.19
CA ALA A 13 -0.97 0.95 -4.11
C ALA A 13 -1.64 2.26 -3.70
N LYS A 14 -2.13 3.06 -4.66
CA LYS A 14 -2.88 4.30 -4.39
C LYS A 14 -4.17 4.02 -3.61
N ARG A 15 -4.93 3.00 -4.04
CA ARG A 15 -6.16 2.57 -3.33
C ARG A 15 -5.87 2.08 -1.91
N CYS A 16 -4.78 1.33 -1.73
CA CYS A 16 -4.36 0.86 -0.41
C CYS A 16 -3.99 2.03 0.51
N SER A 17 -3.23 3.01 0.01
CA SER A 17 -2.86 4.21 0.76
C SER A 17 -4.08 5.03 1.19
N ASP A 18 -5.07 5.19 0.30
CA ASP A 18 -6.31 5.90 0.62
C ASP A 18 -7.13 5.17 1.70
N GLU A 19 -7.26 3.84 1.60
CA GLU A 19 -7.95 3.01 2.60
C GLU A 19 -7.26 3.09 3.97
N ILE A 20 -5.93 3.03 4.01
CA ILE A 20 -5.14 3.23 5.24
C ILE A 20 -5.39 4.63 5.82
N ARG A 21 -5.33 5.68 4.99
CA ARG A 21 -5.54 7.06 5.43
C ARG A 21 -6.95 7.26 5.99
N LYS A 22 -7.96 6.69 5.33
CA LYS A 22 -9.35 6.73 5.77
C LYS A 22 -9.53 5.99 7.10
N ALA A 23 -8.98 4.79 7.21
CA ALA A 23 -9.06 4.00 8.43
C ALA A 23 -8.40 4.70 9.62
N MET A 24 -7.20 5.26 9.41
CA MET A 24 -6.45 5.98 10.44
C MET A 24 -7.04 7.35 10.81
N LYS A 25 -7.99 7.88 10.03
CA LYS A 25 -8.68 9.15 10.31
C LYS A 25 -9.85 8.99 11.31
N MET A 26 -10.29 7.75 11.56
CA MET A 26 -11.36 7.47 12.53
C MET A 26 -10.95 7.89 13.95
N LYS A 27 -11.93 8.30 14.77
CA LYS A 27 -11.72 8.71 16.17
C LYS A 27 -12.47 7.76 17.11
N PRO A 28 -11.84 7.25 18.19
CA PRO A 28 -10.43 7.43 18.55
C PRO A 28 -9.47 6.85 17.49
N LYS A 29 -8.25 7.38 17.42
CA LYS A 29 -7.27 6.95 16.41
C LYS A 29 -7.01 5.46 16.58
N PRO A 30 -7.29 4.63 15.56
CA PRO A 30 -7.18 3.19 15.72
C PRO A 30 -5.72 2.75 15.76
N ASN A 31 -5.48 1.58 16.34
CA ASN A 31 -4.14 1.01 16.47
C ASN A 31 -3.57 0.69 15.08
N TRP A 32 -2.39 1.23 14.79
CA TRP A 32 -1.70 1.01 13.51
C TRP A 32 -1.46 -0.48 13.23
N ASN A 33 -1.01 -1.24 14.22
CA ASN A 33 -0.63 -2.66 14.07
C ASN A 33 -1.85 -3.57 13.86
N GLU A 34 -3.03 -3.13 14.28
CA GLU A 34 -4.28 -3.88 14.07
C GLU A 34 -4.98 -3.44 12.79
N THR A 35 -4.83 -2.18 12.40
CA THR A 35 -5.58 -1.58 11.28
C THR A 35 -4.87 -1.74 9.95
N VAL A 36 -3.55 -1.51 9.90
CA VAL A 36 -2.81 -1.40 8.64
C VAL A 36 -2.44 -2.76 8.03
N PRO A 37 -1.95 -3.76 8.78
CA PRO A 37 -1.63 -5.07 8.22
C PRO A 37 -2.78 -5.78 7.47
N PRO A 38 -4.04 -5.80 7.95
CA PRO A 38 -5.12 -6.44 7.20
C PRO A 38 -5.45 -5.68 5.90
N ILE A 39 -5.37 -4.34 5.89
CA ILE A 39 -5.58 -3.53 4.68
C ILE A 39 -4.48 -3.82 3.64
N LEU A 40 -3.22 -3.88 4.07
CA LEU A 40 -2.09 -4.21 3.18
C LEU A 40 -2.26 -5.59 2.56
N LYS A 41 -2.61 -6.62 3.35
CA LYS A 41 -2.86 -7.98 2.86
C LYS A 41 -3.99 -8.02 1.84
N LYS A 42 -5.15 -7.44 2.18
CA LYS A 42 -6.33 -7.35 1.30
C LYS A 42 -5.99 -6.73 -0.05
N HIS A 43 -5.17 -5.67 -0.08
CA HIS A 43 -4.80 -5.02 -1.32
C HIS A 43 -3.71 -5.78 -2.09
N HIS A 44 -2.75 -6.39 -1.38
CA HIS A 44 -1.70 -7.21 -1.97
C HIS A 44 -2.26 -8.45 -2.66
N GLU A 45 -3.24 -9.13 -2.06
CA GLU A 45 -3.85 -10.34 -2.65
C GLU A 45 -4.38 -10.12 -4.07
N LYS A 46 -4.87 -8.92 -4.38
CA LYS A 46 -5.38 -8.58 -5.73
C LYS A 46 -4.29 -8.45 -6.79
N ILE A 47 -3.07 -8.14 -6.38
CA ILE A 47 -1.90 -7.95 -7.28
C ILE A 47 -0.83 -9.03 -7.07
N ARG A 48 -1.04 -9.96 -6.14
CA ARG A 48 -0.21 -11.15 -5.96
C ARG A 48 0.02 -11.94 -7.26
N PRO A 49 -0.97 -12.16 -8.15
CA PRO A 49 -0.73 -12.83 -9.44
C PRO A 49 0.17 -12.03 -10.39
N LEU A 50 0.42 -10.75 -10.12
CA LEU A 50 1.33 -9.90 -10.91
C LEU A 50 2.80 -10.05 -10.52
N GLY A 51 3.12 -10.96 -9.59
CA GLY A 51 4.50 -11.28 -9.19
C GLY A 51 5.12 -10.34 -8.15
N VAL A 52 4.34 -9.45 -7.53
CA VAL A 52 4.82 -8.51 -6.49
C VAL A 52 4.76 -9.15 -5.12
N THR A 53 5.85 -9.08 -4.36
CA THR A 53 5.86 -9.50 -2.95
C THR A 53 5.19 -8.47 -2.04
N LEU A 54 4.72 -8.90 -0.86
CA LEU A 54 4.13 -7.99 0.11
C LEU A 54 5.11 -6.88 0.53
N LEU A 55 6.40 -7.21 0.66
CA LEU A 55 7.45 -6.25 1.03
C LEU A 55 7.66 -5.18 -0.05
N GLU A 56 7.71 -5.58 -1.32
CA GLU A 56 7.80 -4.63 -2.44
C GLU A 56 6.57 -3.73 -2.51
N PHE A 57 5.37 -4.28 -2.27
CA PHE A 57 4.14 -3.51 -2.26
C PHE A 57 4.12 -2.47 -1.12
N VAL A 58 4.51 -2.88 0.09
CA VAL A 58 4.68 -1.98 1.25
C VAL A 58 5.71 -0.90 0.95
N GLY A 59 6.86 -1.27 0.36
CA GLY A 59 7.89 -0.32 -0.04
C GLY A 59 7.41 0.68 -1.09
N LYS A 60 6.57 0.26 -2.04
CA LYS A 60 5.98 1.16 -3.05
C LYS A 60 5.00 2.15 -2.42
N ILE A 61 4.12 1.68 -1.53
CA ILE A 61 3.19 2.55 -0.79
C ILE A 61 3.97 3.53 0.11
N GLY A 62 5.01 3.07 0.79
CA GLY A 62 5.81 3.91 1.67
C GLY A 62 6.57 5.01 0.90
N ARG A 63 7.16 4.69 -0.26
CA ARG A 63 7.75 5.70 -1.17
C ARG A 63 6.71 6.69 -1.68
N MET A 64 5.54 6.21 -2.11
CA MET A 64 4.43 7.08 -2.55
C MET A 64 3.97 8.06 -1.47
N ASN A 65 4.01 7.63 -0.20
CA ASN A 65 3.62 8.45 0.94
C ASN A 65 4.76 9.30 1.51
N GLY A 66 5.92 9.36 0.84
CA GLY A 66 7.10 10.11 1.30
C GLY A 66 7.74 9.54 2.57
N ARG A 67 7.46 8.29 2.91
CA ARG A 67 7.89 7.64 4.16
C ARG A 67 9.22 6.88 4.02
N PHE A 68 9.62 6.56 2.78
CA PHE A 68 10.94 6.02 2.44
C PHE A 68 11.44 6.76 1.20
N GLY A 69 12.67 7.31 1.25
CA GLY A 69 13.28 8.07 0.14
C GLY A 69 12.81 9.52 0.04
N VAL A 70 13.24 10.36 0.98
CA VAL A 70 13.71 11.72 0.64
C VAL A 70 15.23 11.64 0.59
N GLU A 71 15.76 11.02 -0.46
CA GLU A 71 17.16 11.25 -0.82
C GLU A 71 17.15 12.58 -1.61
N SER A 72 17.70 13.62 -0.99
CA SER A 72 18.07 14.89 -1.66
C SER A 72 19.24 14.66 -2.59
#